data_AF-A0A3D6BRT0-F1
#
_entry.id   AF-A0A3D6BRT0-F1
#
_cell.length_a   1.000
_cell.length_b   1.000
_cell.length_c   1.000
_cell.angle_alpha   90.00
_cell.angle_beta   90.00
_cell.angle_gamma   90.00
#
_symmetry.space_group_name_H-M   'P 1'
#
loop_
_entity.id
_entity.type
_entity.pdbx_description
1 polymer ?
#
loop_
_entity_poly.entity_id
_entity_poly.type
_entity_poly.pdbx_seq_one_letter_code
_entity_poly.pdbx_strand_id
1 'polypeptide(L)'
;TYQPEIVLCNAIKDRHIDHGKGSQLVSDACFLSGLLKIDTKFDEDDDTWQDPWRPKQVYHYIQWQPIEPDFVVDVSEFMDKKLDAVMAYKTQFYDPKSKAPETPISSKNFTESITYRAKDLGRLVGVAYGEGFTVERYPVVNSLFDIK
;
A
#
# COMPACT_ATOMS: atom_id res chain seq x y z
N THR A 1 -9.59 -18.63 5.49
CA THR A 1 -9.37 -17.16 5.37
C THR A 1 -7.94 -16.83 5.72
N TYR A 2 -7.37 -15.75 5.17
CA TYR A 2 -5.94 -15.43 5.35
C TYR A 2 -5.52 -14.97 6.75
N GLN A 3 -6.46 -14.48 7.57
CA GLN A 3 -6.21 -14.02 8.95
C GLN A 3 -4.90 -13.22 9.12
N PRO A 4 -4.70 -12.13 8.35
CA PRO A 4 -3.43 -11.41 8.35
C PRO A 4 -3.25 -10.57 9.62
N GLU A 5 -2.03 -10.51 10.16
CA GLU A 5 -1.71 -9.60 11.25
C GLU A 5 -1.60 -8.15 10.80
N ILE A 6 -1.15 -7.92 9.56
CA ILE A 6 -0.97 -6.61 8.95
C ILE A 6 -1.70 -6.59 7.61
N VAL A 7 -2.48 -5.54 7.37
CA VAL A 7 -3.08 -5.25 6.07
C VAL A 7 -2.46 -3.98 5.50
N LEU A 8 -2.03 -4.04 4.24
CA LEU A 8 -1.61 -2.87 3.47
C LEU A 8 -2.72 -2.50 2.49
N CYS A 9 -3.12 -1.23 2.43
CA CYS A 9 -4.15 -0.78 1.50
C CYS A 9 -3.83 0.60 0.89
N ASN A 10 -4.69 1.02 -0.04
CA ASN A 10 -4.49 2.25 -0.81
C ASN A 10 -4.34 3.49 0.07
N ALA A 11 -3.81 4.55 -0.53
CA ALA A 11 -3.68 5.85 0.10
C ALA A 11 -5.06 6.38 0.57
N ILE A 12 -5.09 6.95 1.78
CA ILE A 12 -6.30 7.56 2.39
C ILE A 12 -6.89 8.69 1.54
N LYS A 13 -6.06 9.32 0.71
CA LYS A 13 -6.46 10.37 -0.22
C LYS A 13 -5.55 10.31 -1.44
N ASP A 14 -6.14 10.41 -2.63
CA ASP A 14 -5.37 10.46 -3.85
C ASP A 14 -6.10 11.18 -4.99
N ARG A 15 -5.41 11.37 -6.12
CA ARG A 15 -6.00 11.84 -7.38
C ARG A 15 -7.08 10.89 -7.86
N HIS A 16 -6.82 9.58 -7.80
CA HIS A 16 -7.78 8.59 -8.21
C HIS A 16 -8.76 8.34 -7.05
N ILE A 17 -10.03 8.67 -7.25
CA ILE A 17 -11.05 8.59 -6.19
C ILE A 17 -11.20 7.18 -5.61
N ASP A 18 -10.91 6.15 -6.41
CA ASP A 18 -11.00 4.76 -5.96
C ASP A 18 -9.91 4.39 -4.95
N HIS A 19 -8.79 5.11 -4.90
CA HIS A 19 -7.76 4.84 -3.89
C HIS A 19 -8.31 5.14 -2.48
N GLY A 20 -8.83 6.35 -2.27
CA GLY A 20 -9.42 6.72 -0.98
C GLY A 20 -10.66 5.90 -0.62
N LYS A 21 -11.52 5.59 -1.61
CA LYS A 21 -12.69 4.71 -1.38
C LYS A 21 -12.27 3.28 -1.03
N GLY A 22 -11.28 2.73 -1.73
CA GLY A 22 -10.75 1.40 -1.47
C GLY A 22 -10.04 1.32 -0.12
N SER A 23 -9.30 2.37 0.25
CA SER A 23 -8.72 2.54 1.58
C SER A 23 -9.78 2.45 2.67
N GLN A 24 -10.85 3.25 2.55
CA GLN A 24 -11.94 3.26 3.52
C GLN A 24 -12.65 1.91 3.60
N LEU A 25 -12.95 1.29 2.45
CA LEU A 25 -13.60 -0.02 2.40
C LEU A 25 -12.78 -1.10 3.12
N VAL A 26 -11.46 -1.14 2.88
CA VAL A 26 -10.58 -2.11 3.53
C VAL A 26 -10.47 -1.84 5.03
N SER A 27 -10.36 -0.58 5.45
CA SER A 27 -10.36 -0.18 6.87
C SER A 27 -11.62 -0.67 7.60
N ASP A 28 -12.79 -0.33 7.06
CA ASP A 28 -14.08 -0.74 7.61
C ASP A 28 -14.19 -2.26 7.67
N ALA A 29 -13.79 -2.96 6.60
CA ALA A 29 -13.79 -4.42 6.56
C ALA A 29 -12.87 -5.04 7.63
N CYS A 30 -11.67 -4.50 7.86
CA CYS A 30 -10.76 -4.95 8.91
C CYS A 30 -11.35 -4.75 10.32
N PHE A 31 -12.12 -3.68 10.53
CA PHE A 31 -12.82 -3.48 11.78
C PHE A 31 -13.95 -4.50 11.97
N LEU A 32 -14.80 -4.66 10.95
CA LEU A 32 -15.97 -5.53 10.95
C LEU A 32 -15.60 -7.01 11.06
N SER A 33 -14.51 -7.44 10.40
CA SER A 33 -14.05 -8.84 10.41
C SER A 33 -13.70 -9.35 11.82
N GLY A 34 -13.44 -8.44 12.77
CA GLY A 34 -13.18 -8.78 14.17
C GLY A 34 -14.42 -8.87 15.06
N LEU A 35 -15.62 -8.58 14.55
CA LEU A 35 -16.84 -8.53 15.36
C LEU A 35 -17.50 -9.90 15.45
N LEU A 36 -17.66 -10.40 16.68
CA LEU A 36 -18.28 -11.71 16.99
C LEU A 36 -19.72 -11.89 16.44
N LYS A 37 -20.41 -10.80 16.09
CA LYS A 37 -21.80 -10.82 15.60
C LYS A 37 -21.93 -10.62 14.09
N ILE A 38 -20.81 -10.58 13.38
CA ILE A 38 -20.80 -10.47 11.92
C ILE A 38 -20.34 -11.80 11.38
N ASP A 39 -21.31 -12.55 10.86
CA ASP A 39 -21.06 -13.84 10.24
C ASP A 39 -20.61 -13.62 8.79
N THR A 40 -19.50 -14.26 8.40
CA THR A 40 -18.94 -14.17 7.06
C THR A 40 -18.60 -15.55 6.53
N LYS A 41 -18.73 -15.74 5.22
CA LYS A 41 -18.36 -16.95 4.47
C LYS A 41 -17.48 -16.55 3.29
N PHE A 42 -16.70 -17.48 2.76
CA PHE A 42 -15.90 -17.20 1.56
C PHE A 42 -16.78 -17.10 0.31
N ASP A 43 -17.77 -17.99 0.21
CA ASP A 43 -18.79 -18.03 -0.84
C ASP A 43 -20.16 -18.31 -0.18
N GLU A 44 -21.26 -17.96 -0.86
CA GLU A 44 -22.61 -18.26 -0.40
C GLU A 44 -22.84 -19.77 -0.27
N ASP A 45 -22.18 -20.56 -1.12
CA ASP A 45 -22.24 -22.03 -1.15
C ASP A 45 -21.28 -22.70 -0.15
N ASP A 46 -20.46 -21.95 0.59
CA ASP A 46 -19.56 -22.52 1.61
C ASP A 46 -20.36 -22.87 2.88
N ASP A 47 -20.26 -24.10 3.36
CA ASP A 47 -20.89 -24.53 4.62
C ASP A 47 -20.13 -24.01 5.85
N THR A 48 -18.92 -23.47 5.68
CA THR A 48 -18.03 -23.05 6.76
C THR A 48 -18.09 -21.55 6.99
N TRP A 49 -18.47 -21.14 8.21
CA TRP A 49 -18.37 -19.76 8.66
C TRP A 49 -16.93 -19.41 9.03
N GLN A 50 -16.52 -18.17 8.77
CA GLN A 50 -15.19 -17.68 9.11
C GLN A 50 -15.14 -17.23 10.58
N ASP A 51 -14.06 -17.58 11.27
CA ASP A 51 -13.81 -17.07 12.62
C ASP A 51 -13.55 -15.56 12.59
N PRO A 52 -14.02 -14.80 13.62
CA PRO A 52 -13.69 -13.39 13.76
C PRO A 52 -12.19 -13.17 13.84
N TRP A 53 -11.70 -12.27 13.00
CA TRP A 53 -10.30 -11.90 12.94
C TRP A 53 -10.15 -10.40 12.71
N ARG A 54 -9.53 -9.70 13.65
CA ARG A 54 -9.14 -8.30 13.47
C ARG A 54 -7.63 -8.23 13.23
N PRO A 55 -7.18 -7.73 12.07
CA PRO A 55 -5.77 -7.42 11.87
C PRO A 55 -5.26 -6.52 13.00
N LYS A 56 -4.01 -6.75 13.42
CA LYS A 56 -3.38 -5.93 14.46
C LYS A 56 -3.14 -4.51 13.94
N GLN A 57 -2.78 -4.39 12.66
CA GLN A 57 -2.44 -3.14 12.01
C GLN A 57 -3.01 -3.04 10.59
N VAL A 58 -3.37 -1.81 10.23
CA VAL A 58 -3.74 -1.40 8.87
C VAL A 58 -2.88 -0.20 8.50
N TYR A 59 -2.14 -0.31 7.41
CA TYR A 59 -1.25 0.74 6.92
C TYR A 59 -1.59 1.11 5.47
N HIS A 60 -1.45 2.39 5.15
CA HIS A 60 -1.80 2.91 3.83
C HIS A 60 -0.54 3.33 3.09
N TYR A 61 -0.27 2.71 1.94
CA TYR A 61 0.87 3.09 1.10
C TYR A 61 0.55 4.33 0.27
N ILE A 62 1.58 5.12 -0.04
CA ILE A 62 1.45 6.39 -0.78
C ILE A 62 1.62 6.17 -2.29
N GLN A 63 0.58 6.42 -3.10
CA GLN A 63 0.52 6.04 -4.51
C GLN A 63 0.76 7.17 -5.51
N TRP A 64 0.05 8.30 -5.41
CA TRP A 64 0.21 9.42 -6.34
C TRP A 64 0.37 10.78 -5.64
N GLN A 65 -0.60 11.21 -4.85
CA GLN A 65 -0.49 12.47 -4.10
C GLN A 65 0.58 12.37 -3.00
N PRO A 66 1.33 13.46 -2.73
CA PRO A 66 2.18 13.49 -1.55
C PRO A 66 1.30 13.46 -0.30
N ILE A 67 1.68 12.59 0.64
CA ILE A 67 1.12 12.50 1.98
C ILE A 67 2.33 12.43 2.92
N GLU A 68 2.27 13.15 4.05
CA GLU A 68 3.29 13.02 5.08
C GLU A 68 3.22 11.61 5.69
N PRO A 69 4.28 10.79 5.61
CA PRO A 69 4.24 9.45 6.16
C PRO A 69 4.40 9.47 7.69
N ASP A 70 3.72 8.55 8.37
CA ASP A 70 3.89 8.33 9.80
C ASP A 70 5.13 7.46 10.10
N PHE A 71 5.50 6.58 9.17
CA PHE A 71 6.76 5.84 9.21
C PHE A 71 7.25 5.51 7.79
N VAL A 72 8.54 5.20 7.68
CA VAL A 72 9.20 4.84 6.42
C VAL A 72 9.86 3.47 6.56
N VAL A 73 9.67 2.63 5.54
CA VAL A 73 10.37 1.35 5.40
C VAL A 73 11.57 1.55 4.48
N ASP A 74 12.75 1.14 4.92
CA ASP A 74 13.94 1.08 4.08
C ASP A 74 13.79 -0.05 3.05
N VAL A 75 13.67 0.33 1.78
CA VAL A 75 13.51 -0.61 0.66
C VAL A 75 14.73 -0.59 -0.25
N SER A 76 15.89 -0.16 0.26
CA SER A 76 17.09 0.09 -0.55
C SER A 76 17.54 -1.15 -1.34
N GLU A 77 17.40 -2.34 -0.76
CA GLU A 77 17.78 -3.61 -1.39
C GLU A 77 16.70 -4.20 -2.32
N PHE A 78 15.54 -3.55 -2.42
CA PHE A 78 14.36 -4.07 -3.12
C PHE A 78 13.86 -3.17 -4.25
N MET A 79 14.49 -2.02 -4.49
CA MET A 79 14.03 -1.05 -5.50
C MET A 79 13.98 -1.66 -6.91
N ASP A 80 14.99 -2.44 -7.30
CA ASP A 80 15.01 -3.08 -8.64
C ASP A 80 13.86 -4.08 -8.80
N LYS A 81 13.60 -4.90 -7.78
CA LYS A 81 12.47 -5.85 -7.78
C LYS A 81 11.12 -5.13 -7.85
N LYS A 82 10.99 -3.99 -7.18
CA LYS A 82 9.79 -3.14 -7.25
C LYS A 82 9.57 -2.62 -8.68
N LEU A 83 10.64 -2.12 -9.32
CA LEU A 83 10.55 -1.65 -10.71
C LEU A 83 10.19 -2.79 -11.66
N ASP A 84 10.80 -3.96 -11.52
CA ASP A 84 10.45 -5.14 -12.33
C ASP A 84 8.97 -5.53 -12.16
N ALA A 85 8.46 -5.53 -10.93
CA ALA A 85 7.06 -5.83 -10.64
C ALA A 85 6.09 -4.81 -11.28
N VAL A 86 6.41 -3.52 -11.23
CA VAL A 86 5.64 -2.47 -11.91
C VAL A 86 5.68 -2.67 -13.43
N MET A 87 6.87 -2.84 -14.00
CA MET A 87 7.05 -2.93 -15.44
C MET A 87 6.51 -4.24 -16.04
N ALA A 88 6.17 -5.23 -15.22
CA ALA A 88 5.43 -6.42 -15.65
C ALA A 88 4.03 -6.08 -16.22
N TYR A 89 3.41 -4.97 -15.78
CA TYR A 89 2.13 -4.48 -16.31
C TYR A 89 2.33 -3.70 -17.62
N LYS A 90 2.80 -4.39 -18.66
CA LYS A 90 3.22 -3.82 -19.96
C LYS A 90 2.18 -2.91 -20.63
N THR A 91 0.89 -3.09 -20.38
CA THR A 91 -0.18 -2.29 -20.98
C THR A 91 -0.48 -0.99 -20.21
N GLN A 92 0.03 -0.85 -18.98
CA GLN A 92 -0.29 0.26 -18.09
C GLN A 92 0.79 1.35 -18.08
N PHE A 93 2.06 0.93 -18.05
CA PHE A 93 3.20 1.84 -17.86
C PHE A 93 3.93 2.16 -19.17
N TYR A 94 4.96 2.98 -19.09
CA TYR A 94 5.67 3.51 -20.24
C TYR A 94 6.26 2.41 -21.12
N ASP A 95 5.80 2.36 -22.38
CA ASP A 95 6.40 1.57 -23.46
C ASP A 95 6.54 2.48 -24.69
N PRO A 96 7.78 2.79 -25.14
CA PRO A 96 8.01 3.67 -26.30
C PRO A 96 7.48 3.08 -27.61
N LYS A 97 7.10 1.80 -27.66
CA LYS A 97 6.52 1.13 -28.83
C LYS A 97 5.00 1.05 -28.76
N SER A 98 4.39 1.45 -27.66
CA SER A 98 2.94 1.41 -27.48
C SER A 98 2.25 2.36 -28.46
N LYS A 99 1.11 1.90 -29.00
CA LYS A 99 0.20 2.71 -29.80
C LYS A 99 -1.11 3.01 -29.06
N ALA A 100 -1.22 2.60 -27.79
CA ALA A 100 -2.37 2.87 -26.97
C ALA A 100 -2.46 4.37 -26.63
N PRO A 101 -3.65 4.90 -26.32
CA PRO A 101 -3.78 6.26 -25.83
C PRO A 101 -2.93 6.48 -24.58
N GLU A 102 -2.28 7.63 -24.48
CA GLU A 102 -1.53 7.99 -23.29
C GLU A 102 -2.47 8.19 -22.11
N THR A 103 -2.07 7.62 -20.97
CA THR A 103 -2.68 7.85 -19.68
C THR A 103 -1.66 8.53 -18.77
N PRO A 104 -2.08 9.10 -17.63
CA PRO A 104 -1.14 9.69 -16.69
C PRO A 104 -0.02 8.74 -16.24
N ILE A 105 -0.33 7.45 -16.10
CA ILE A 105 0.61 6.43 -15.62
C ILE A 105 1.47 5.82 -16.75
N SER A 106 1.05 5.95 -18.02
CA SER A 106 1.85 5.48 -19.16
C SER A 106 2.96 6.46 -19.55
N SER A 107 3.06 7.61 -18.88
CA SER A 107 4.10 8.59 -19.15
C SER A 107 5.46 8.15 -18.58
N LYS A 108 6.54 8.52 -19.26
CA LYS A 108 7.91 8.31 -18.76
C LYS A 108 8.12 8.99 -17.40
N ASN A 109 7.57 10.20 -17.25
CA ASN A 109 7.62 10.95 -16.00
C ASN A 109 6.99 10.17 -14.82
N PHE A 110 5.83 9.53 -15.03
CA PHE A 110 5.24 8.71 -13.98
C PHE A 110 6.14 7.53 -13.61
N THR A 111 6.67 6.82 -14.59
CA THR A 111 7.55 5.66 -14.36
C THR A 111 8.79 6.06 -13.56
N GLU A 112 9.42 7.18 -13.92
CA GLU A 112 10.57 7.73 -13.18
C GLU A 112 10.18 8.22 -11.77
N SER A 113 8.96 8.75 -11.61
CA SER A 113 8.48 9.27 -10.32
C SER A 113 8.41 8.22 -9.23
N ILE A 114 8.25 6.94 -9.59
CA ILE A 114 8.27 5.81 -8.65
C ILE A 114 9.61 5.78 -7.90
N THR A 115 10.71 5.96 -8.65
CA THR A 115 12.07 6.02 -8.10
C THR A 115 12.33 7.35 -7.41
N TYR A 116 11.85 8.47 -7.97
CA TYR A 116 12.06 9.79 -7.37
C TYR A 116 11.44 9.91 -5.98
N ARG A 117 10.20 9.43 -5.80
CA ARG A 117 9.53 9.42 -4.48
C ARG A 117 10.31 8.58 -3.47
N ALA A 118 10.76 7.40 -3.90
CA ALA A 118 11.51 6.51 -3.03
C ALA A 118 12.87 7.12 -2.62
N LYS A 119 13.57 7.77 -3.55
CA LYS A 119 14.82 8.49 -3.24
C LYS A 119 14.61 9.69 -2.33
N ASP A 120 13.53 10.45 -2.53
CA ASP A 120 13.28 11.63 -1.70
C ASP A 120 13.03 11.24 -0.25
N LEU A 121 12.16 10.25 0.00
CA LEU A 121 11.97 9.70 1.33
C LEU A 121 13.25 9.07 1.89
N GLY A 122 13.99 8.31 1.07
CA GLY A 122 15.27 7.73 1.47
C GLY A 122 16.26 8.78 1.97
N ARG A 123 16.41 9.90 1.24
CA ARG A 123 17.26 11.03 1.64
C ARG A 123 16.85 11.63 2.98
N LEU A 124 15.55 11.70 3.29
CA LEU A 124 15.06 12.25 4.55
C LEU A 124 15.37 11.35 5.75
N VAL A 125 15.38 10.04 5.57
CA VAL A 125 15.64 9.05 6.65
C VAL A 125 17.04 8.43 6.60
N GLY A 126 17.93 8.91 5.72
CA GLY A 126 19.32 8.47 5.65
C GLY A 126 19.57 7.13 4.97
N VAL A 127 18.67 6.66 4.10
CA VAL A 127 18.83 5.44 3.28
C VAL A 127 18.75 5.73 1.78
N ALA A 128 19.04 4.75 0.91
CA ALA A 128 19.01 4.99 -0.54
C ALA A 128 17.58 5.13 -1.09
N TYR A 129 16.65 4.31 -0.58
CA TYR A 129 15.25 4.30 -0.98
C TYR A 129 14.33 4.02 0.20
N GLY A 130 13.29 4.84 0.39
CA GLY A 130 12.28 4.68 1.42
C GLY A 130 10.86 4.60 0.86
N GLU A 131 10.01 3.76 1.46
CA GLU A 131 8.56 3.75 1.23
C GLU A 131 7.82 4.25 2.46
N GLY A 132 7.01 5.30 2.28
CA GLY A 132 6.23 5.91 3.35
C GLY A 132 4.84 5.30 3.48
N PHE A 133 4.38 5.18 4.72
CA PHE A 133 3.06 4.67 5.06
C PHE A 133 2.37 5.61 6.06
N THR A 134 1.04 5.73 5.97
CA THR A 134 0.24 6.31 7.04
C THR A 134 -0.42 5.23 7.88
N VAL A 135 -0.75 5.55 9.12
CA VAL A 135 -1.27 4.60 10.12
C VAL A 135 -2.67 4.98 10.59
N GLU A 136 -3.49 3.99 10.90
CA GLU A 136 -4.73 4.20 11.68
C GLU A 136 -4.48 4.13 13.19
N ARG A 137 -3.43 3.42 13.59
CA ARG A 137 -2.98 3.24 14.97
C ARG A 137 -1.48 3.44 15.02
N TYR A 138 -1.02 4.27 15.95
CA TYR A 138 0.41 4.53 16.10
C TYR A 138 1.20 3.23 16.36
N PRO A 139 2.32 3.03 15.65
CA PRO A 139 3.28 1.99 16.00
C PRO A 139 3.79 2.21 17.43
N VAL A 140 3.84 1.13 18.21
CA VAL A 140 4.40 1.15 19.56
C VAL A 140 5.76 0.46 19.52
N VAL A 141 6.77 1.11 20.07
CA VAL A 141 8.11 0.54 20.28
C VAL A 141 8.37 0.36 21.77
N ASN A 142 9.15 -0.65 22.14
CA ASN A 142 9.52 -0.89 23.53
C ASN A 142 10.66 0.05 23.98
N SER A 143 11.48 0.49 23.03
CA SER A 143 12.63 1.36 23.25
C SER A 143 12.78 2.36 22.11
N LEU A 144 13.28 3.57 22.42
CA LEU A 144 13.64 4.56 21.40
C LEU A 144 14.79 4.08 20.50
N PHE A 145 15.60 3.12 20.96
CA PHE A 145 16.68 2.51 20.17
C PHE A 145 16.18 1.48 19.14
N ASP A 146 14.90 1.10 19.18
CA ASP A 146 14.31 0.20 18.19
C ASP A 146 14.00 0.95 16.87
N ILE A 147 14.04 2.29 16.91
CA ILE A 147 13.91 3.15 15.74
C ILE A 147 15.30 3.26 15.10
N LYS A 148 15.39 2.86 13.83
CA LYS A 148 16.62 2.92 13.02
C LYS A 148 17.06 4.35 12.76
#